data_AF-A0A088QFX7-F1
#
_entry.id   AF-A0A088QFX7-F1
#
_cell.length_a   1.000
_cell.length_b   1.000
_cell.length_c   1.000
_cell.angle_alpha   90.00
_cell.angle_beta   90.00
_cell.angle_gamma   90.00
#
_symmetry.space_group_name_H-M   'P 1'
#
loop_
_entity.id
_entity.type
_entity.pdbx_description
1 polymer ?
#
loop_
_entity_poly.entity_id
_entity_poly.type
_entity_poly.pdbx_seq_one_letter_code
_entity_poly.pdbx_strand_id
1 'polypeptide(L)'
;MVVLPGKKKLKTVVGLIPAPDSLRVEAFVCRAVEENHEAVYKWLLQRNRRLFGIGYTIDAAGDIYLVGQLPAQLSDDDLDRLLGQLLETADGDFNQILERGFASAIKREWEWRVDRGENLANLEQFRHMVE
;
A
#
# COMPACT_ATOMS: atom_id res chain seq x y z
N MET A 1 4.00 15.66 -7.30
CA MET A 1 3.37 14.35 -7.01
C MET A 1 3.05 13.67 -8.33
N VAL A 2 3.16 12.34 -8.37
CA VAL A 2 2.78 11.52 -9.53
C VAL A 2 1.78 10.44 -9.10
N VAL A 3 0.97 9.94 -10.02
CA VAL A 3 -0.02 8.89 -9.76
C VAL A 3 0.32 7.68 -10.61
N LEU A 4 0.62 6.56 -9.95
CA LEU A 4 0.92 5.30 -10.61
C LEU A 4 -0.36 4.45 -10.75
N PRO A 5 -0.60 3.83 -11.93
CA PRO A 5 -1.81 3.04 -12.19
C PRO A 5 -1.70 1.63 -11.59
N GLY A 6 -2.41 1.39 -10.49
CA GLY A 6 -2.50 0.07 -9.85
C GLY A 6 -3.65 -0.77 -10.38
N LYS A 7 -3.64 -2.07 -10.10
CA LYS A 7 -4.75 -2.98 -10.40
C LYS A 7 -5.61 -3.22 -9.17
N LYS A 8 -4.98 -3.59 -8.06
CA LYS A 8 -5.65 -3.86 -6.77
C LYS A 8 -5.87 -2.58 -5.98
N LYS A 9 -4.84 -1.75 -5.84
CA LYS A 9 -4.91 -0.45 -5.14
C LYS A 9 -5.47 0.67 -6.04
N LEU A 10 -5.76 0.38 -7.31
CA LEU A 10 -6.26 1.28 -8.37
C LEU A 10 -5.34 2.47 -8.70
N LYS A 11 -4.90 3.24 -7.69
CA LYS A 11 -4.02 4.39 -7.81
C LYS A 11 -3.05 4.43 -6.63
N THR A 12 -1.77 4.61 -6.93
CA THR A 12 -0.73 4.88 -5.93
C THR A 12 -0.20 6.29 -6.13
N VAL A 13 -0.53 7.17 -5.19
CA VAL A 13 -0.03 8.55 -5.17
C VAL A 13 1.37 8.53 -4.59
N VAL A 14 2.33 9.08 -5.33
CA VAL A 14 3.74 9.14 -4.96
C VAL A 14 4.18 10.61 -4.87
N GLY A 15 4.68 10.97 -3.70
CA GLY A 15 5.42 12.21 -3.46
C GLY A 15 6.89 12.02 -3.83
N LEU A 16 7.39 12.90 -4.69
CA LEU A 16 8.82 13.07 -4.96
C LEU A 16 9.22 14.38 -4.30
N ILE A 17 10.07 14.32 -3.29
CA ILE A 17 10.40 15.41 -2.39
C ILE A 17 11.91 15.68 -2.48
N PRO A 18 12.34 16.64 -3.32
CA PRO A 18 13.74 17.02 -3.41
C PRO A 18 14.25 17.62 -2.10
N ALA A 19 15.46 17.23 -1.71
CA ALA A 19 16.26 17.82 -0.64
C ALA A 19 17.66 18.14 -1.20
N PRO A 20 18.51 18.92 -0.49
CA PRO A 20 19.79 19.39 -1.03
C PRO A 20 20.67 18.29 -1.67
N ASP A 21 20.78 17.13 -1.01
CA ASP A 21 21.65 16.03 -1.45
C ASP A 21 20.90 14.70 -1.66
N SER A 22 19.56 14.73 -1.66
CA SER A 22 18.75 13.51 -1.78
C SER A 22 17.38 13.77 -2.38
N LEU A 23 16.80 12.75 -2.98
CA LEU A 23 15.38 12.70 -3.32
C LEU A 23 14.68 11.75 -2.33
N ARG A 24 13.78 12.28 -1.52
CA ARG A 24 12.87 11.45 -0.71
C ARG A 24 11.65 11.09 -1.54
N VAL A 25 11.22 9.84 -1.43
CA VAL A 25 10.03 9.34 -2.12
C VAL A 25 9.10 8.72 -1.10
N GLU A 26 7.82 9.07 -1.18
CA GLU A 26 6.78 8.55 -0.29
C GLU A 26 5.56 8.15 -1.09
N ALA A 27 5.07 6.93 -0.89
CA ALA A 27 3.86 6.43 -1.51
C ALA A 27 2.86 6.04 -0.43
N PHE A 28 1.66 6.63 -0.47
CA PHE A 28 0.58 6.26 0.42
C PHE A 28 0.03 4.87 0.05
N VAL A 29 0.00 3.95 1.02
CA VAL A 29 -0.47 2.57 0.84
C VAL A 29 -1.90 2.41 1.34
N CYS A 30 -2.16 2.67 2.61
CA CYS A 30 -3.53 2.66 3.15
C CYS A 30 -3.61 3.46 4.44
N ARG A 31 -4.85 3.72 4.87
CA ARG A 31 -5.13 4.27 6.20
C ARG A 31 -4.68 3.29 7.29
N ALA A 32 -4.54 3.80 8.51
CA ALA A 32 -4.34 2.98 9.69
C ALA A 32 -5.28 1.77 9.70
N VAL A 33 -4.73 0.60 10.01
CA VAL A 33 -5.50 -0.64 10.09
C VAL A 33 -6.49 -0.58 11.24
N GLU A 34 -7.65 -1.22 11.09
CA GLU A 34 -8.70 -1.21 12.11
C GLU A 34 -8.47 -2.29 13.17
N GLU A 35 -7.81 -3.39 12.82
CA GLU A 35 -7.58 -4.53 13.69
C GLU A 35 -6.23 -5.23 13.41
N ASN A 36 -5.84 -6.16 14.29
CA ASN A 36 -4.61 -6.98 14.16
C ASN A 36 -3.31 -6.19 13.88
N HIS A 37 -3.19 -4.99 14.47
CA HIS A 37 -2.05 -4.07 14.30
C HIS A 37 -0.69 -4.77 14.39
N GLU A 38 -0.44 -5.56 15.44
CA GLU A 38 0.84 -6.26 15.63
C GLU A 38 1.13 -7.22 14.46
N ALA A 39 0.14 -7.98 14.01
CA ALA A 39 0.31 -8.95 12.93
C ALA A 39 0.59 -8.24 11.60
N VAL A 40 -0.12 -7.14 11.31
CA VAL A 40 0.14 -6.32 10.13
C VAL A 40 1.54 -5.75 10.19
N TYR A 41 1.92 -5.08 11.28
CA TYR A 41 3.22 -4.41 11.38
C TYR A 41 4.38 -5.40 11.36
N LYS A 42 4.26 -6.54 12.04
CA LYS A 42 5.23 -7.63 11.96
C LYS A 42 5.40 -8.12 10.53
N TRP A 43 4.30 -8.28 9.79
CA TRP A 43 4.34 -8.68 8.39
C TRP A 43 5.02 -7.63 7.50
N LEU A 44 4.71 -6.34 7.69
CA LEU A 44 5.37 -5.24 6.97
C LEU A 44 6.88 -5.19 7.25
N LEU A 45 7.29 -5.36 8.51
CA LEU A 45 8.71 -5.43 8.88
C LEU A 45 9.41 -6.64 8.25
N GLN A 46 8.75 -7.80 8.18
CA GLN A 46 9.27 -8.97 7.48
C GLN A 46 9.37 -8.72 5.98
N ARG A 47 8.39 -8.02 5.40
CA ARG A 47 8.35 -7.67 3.98
C ARG A 47 9.51 -6.78 3.58
N ASN A 48 9.89 -5.84 4.44
CA ASN A 48 11.03 -4.93 4.25
C ASN A 48 12.35 -5.67 3.98
N ARG A 49 12.54 -6.90 4.47
CA ARG A 49 13.76 -7.70 4.21
C ARG A 49 13.99 -8.03 2.74
N ARG A 50 12.94 -7.96 1.92
CA ARG A 50 12.96 -8.28 0.48
C ARG A 50 12.89 -7.04 -0.40
N LEU A 51 12.71 -5.86 0.20
CA LEU A 51 12.62 -4.60 -0.53
C LEU A 51 14.00 -4.00 -0.71
N PHE A 52 14.17 -3.28 -1.81
CA PHE A 52 15.42 -2.61 -2.17
C PHE A 52 15.11 -1.14 -2.39
N GLY A 53 15.85 -0.22 -1.78
CA GLY A 53 15.65 1.24 -1.93
C GLY A 53 14.38 1.82 -1.29
N ILE A 54 13.42 0.99 -0.90
CA ILE A 54 12.17 1.38 -0.23
C ILE A 54 11.87 0.48 0.97
N GLY A 55 11.08 1.00 1.91
CA GLY A 55 10.58 0.23 3.05
C GLY A 55 9.22 0.73 3.53
N TYR A 56 8.44 -0.17 4.13
CA TYR A 56 7.22 0.17 4.82
C TYR A 56 7.49 0.97 6.08
N THR A 57 6.71 2.04 6.26
CA THR A 57 6.69 2.88 7.44
C THR A 57 5.25 3.18 7.85
N ILE A 58 5.08 3.69 9.07
CA ILE A 58 3.82 4.26 9.54
C ILE A 58 4.04 5.70 9.96
N ASP A 59 3.03 6.54 9.78
CA ASP A 59 3.03 7.90 10.33
C ASP A 59 2.45 7.94 11.76
N ALA A 60 2.28 9.15 12.30
CA ALA A 60 1.72 9.34 13.65
C ALA A 60 0.23 8.94 13.75
N ALA A 61 -0.51 8.93 12.64
CA ALA A 61 -1.89 8.47 12.59
C ALA A 61 -1.99 6.94 12.42
N GLY A 62 -0.87 6.27 12.13
CA GLY A 62 -0.80 4.84 11.85
C GLY A 62 -1.02 4.50 10.37
N ASP A 63 -1.13 5.50 9.50
CA ASP A 63 -1.26 5.31 8.06
C ASP A 63 0.01 4.67 7.50
N ILE A 64 -0.16 3.74 6.56
CA ILE A 64 0.93 2.92 6.03
C ILE A 64 1.46 3.56 4.74
N TYR A 65 2.78 3.71 4.68
CA TYR A 65 3.51 4.27 3.54
C TYR A 65 4.62 3.32 3.09
N LEU A 66 5.00 3.44 1.82
CA LEU A 66 6.32 3.02 1.34
C LEU A 66 7.19 4.26 1.19
N VAL A 67 8.37 4.25 1.80
CA VAL A 67 9.30 5.36 1.80
C VAL A 67 10.66 4.92 1.28
N GLY A 68 11.28 5.76 0.46
CA GLY A 68 12.65 5.60 -0.02
C GLY A 68 13.42 6.91 0.05
N GLN A 69 14.75 6.81 0.09
CA GLN A 69 15.64 7.96 0.00
C GLN A 69 16.77 7.63 -0.98
N LEU A 70 16.90 8.46 -2.01
CA LEU A 70 17.83 8.29 -3.12
C LEU A 70 18.83 9.45 -3.16
N PRO A 71 20.03 9.25 -3.72
CA PRO A 71 20.95 10.36 -3.97
C PRO A 71 20.31 11.40 -4.90
N ALA A 72 20.71 12.67 -4.80
CA ALA A 72 20.22 13.73 -5.69
C ALA A 72 20.62 13.51 -7.16
N GLN A 73 21.71 12.76 -7.39
CA GLN A 73 22.16 12.35 -8.71
C GLN A 73 21.60 10.95 -9.01
N LEU A 74 20.52 10.90 -9.77
CA LEU A 74 19.88 9.68 -10.25
C LEU A 74 19.62 9.78 -11.75
N SER A 75 19.70 8.65 -12.46
CA SER A 75 19.28 8.59 -13.87
C SER A 75 17.75 8.42 -13.98
N ASP A 76 17.20 8.70 -15.16
CA ASP A 76 15.79 8.45 -15.45
C ASP A 76 15.44 6.95 -15.26
N ASP A 77 16.36 6.05 -15.62
CA ASP A 77 16.20 4.61 -15.42
C ASP A 77 16.15 4.21 -13.93
N ASP A 78 16.91 4.89 -13.08
CA ASP A 78 16.86 4.65 -11.63
C ASP A 78 15.51 5.06 -11.05
N LEU A 79 14.97 6.21 -11.52
CA LEU A 79 13.66 6.68 -11.11
C LEU A 79 12.55 5.75 -11.60
N ASP A 80 12.60 5.31 -12.86
CA ASP A 80 11.60 4.40 -13.42
C ASP A 80 11.56 3.06 -12.67
N ARG A 81 12.74 2.48 -12.39
CA ARG A 81 12.85 1.25 -11.57
C ARG A 81 12.25 1.42 -10.18
N LEU A 82 12.52 2.56 -9.53
CA LEU A 82 11.96 2.86 -8.22
C LEU A 82 10.43 2.98 -8.27
N LEU A 83 9.89 3.72 -9.25
CA LEU A 83 8.44 3.89 -9.41
C LEU A 83 7.76 2.56 -9.74
N GLY A 84 8.36 1.75 -10.60
CA GLY A 84 7.90 0.39 -10.87
C GLY A 84 7.86 -0.47 -9.61
N GLN A 85 8.94 -0.47 -8.81
CA GLN A 85 9.02 -1.22 -7.57
C GLN A 85 7.99 -0.73 -6.53
N LEU A 86 7.76 0.58 -6.42
CA LEU A 86 6.74 1.16 -5.56
C LEU A 86 5.34 0.69 -5.97
N LEU A 87 5.04 0.73 -7.27
CA LEU A 87 3.75 0.30 -7.80
C LEU A 87 3.53 -1.18 -7.54
N GLU A 88 4.48 -2.04 -7.92
CA GLU A 88 4.39 -3.49 -7.74
C GLU A 88 4.25 -3.87 -6.27
N THR A 89 5.03 -3.24 -5.39
CA THR A 89 4.98 -3.52 -3.94
C THR A 89 3.66 -3.04 -3.35
N ALA A 90 3.27 -1.78 -3.58
CA ALA A 90 2.03 -1.23 -3.03
C ALA A 90 0.79 -1.97 -3.53
N ASP A 91 0.74 -2.30 -4.83
CA ASP A 91 -0.39 -3.01 -5.43
C ASP A 91 -0.41 -4.49 -5.02
N GLY A 92 0.74 -5.17 -5.11
CA GLY A 92 0.88 -6.59 -4.82
C GLY A 92 0.53 -6.95 -3.38
N ASP A 93 0.97 -6.12 -2.44
CA ASP A 93 0.83 -6.34 -1.00
C ASP A 93 -0.52 -5.81 -0.45
N PHE A 94 -1.28 -5.02 -1.22
CA PHE A 94 -2.49 -4.33 -0.75
C PHE A 94 -3.52 -5.26 -0.12
N ASN A 95 -3.91 -6.33 -0.83
CA ASN A 95 -4.94 -7.26 -0.33
C ASN A 95 -4.48 -7.99 0.93
N GLN A 96 -3.20 -8.30 1.05
CA GLN A 96 -2.66 -8.95 2.26
C GLN A 96 -2.72 -8.04 3.48
N ILE A 97 -2.55 -6.73 3.28
CA ILE A 97 -2.76 -5.74 4.34
C ILE A 97 -4.24 -5.68 4.71
N LEU A 98 -5.13 -5.64 3.71
CA LEU A 98 -6.58 -5.58 3.91
C LEU A 98 -7.14 -6.82 4.62
N GLU A 99 -6.75 -8.01 4.19
CA GLU A 99 -7.14 -9.30 4.79
C GLU A 99 -6.73 -9.39 6.26
N ARG A 100 -5.62 -8.77 6.65
CA ARG A 100 -5.12 -8.79 8.03
C ARG A 100 -5.74 -7.70 8.89
N GLY A 101 -5.81 -6.47 8.36
CA GLY A 101 -6.09 -5.26 9.11
C GLY A 101 -7.53 -4.73 9.00
N PHE A 102 -8.35 -5.31 8.13
CA PHE A 102 -9.70 -4.83 7.81
C PHE A 102 -10.71 -5.96 7.60
N ALA A 103 -10.43 -7.18 8.06
CA ALA A 103 -11.28 -8.36 7.81
C ALA A 103 -12.74 -8.14 8.26
N SER A 104 -12.93 -7.64 9.48
CA SER A 104 -14.23 -7.33 10.05
C SER A 104 -14.96 -6.25 9.26
N ALA A 105 -14.25 -5.21 8.79
CA ALA A 105 -14.83 -4.15 7.98
C ALA A 105 -15.25 -4.64 6.60
N ILE A 106 -14.41 -5.46 5.95
CA ILE A 106 -14.69 -6.08 4.66
C ILE A 106 -15.94 -6.96 4.77
N LYS A 107 -16.06 -7.77 5.82
CA LYS A 107 -17.24 -8.61 6.04
C LYS A 107 -18.53 -7.80 6.21
N ARG A 108 -18.49 -6.75 7.05
CA ARG A 108 -19.65 -5.85 7.23
C ARG A 108 -20.06 -5.15 5.93
N GLU A 109 -19.09 -4.65 5.18
CA GLU A 109 -19.34 -3.99 3.89
C GLU A 109 -19.92 -4.99 2.88
N TRP A 110 -19.41 -6.22 2.85
CA TRP A 110 -19.95 -7.29 1.99
C TRP A 110 -21.42 -7.57 2.30
N GLU A 111 -21.75 -7.85 3.57
CA GLU A 111 -23.11 -8.14 4.02
C GLU A 111 -24.06 -6.98 3.68
N TRP A 112 -23.62 -5.73 3.91
CA TRP A 112 -24.39 -4.53 3.59
C TRP A 112 -24.68 -4.40 2.08
N ARG A 113 -23.70 -4.69 1.22
CA ARG A 113 -23.88 -4.64 -0.23
C ARG A 113 -24.79 -5.74 -0.75
N VAL A 114 -24.67 -6.95 -0.20
CA VAL A 114 -25.54 -8.08 -0.56
C VAL A 114 -27.00 -7.78 -0.22
N ASP A 115 -27.27 -7.28 0.98
CA ASP A 115 -28.63 -6.92 1.43
C ASP A 115 -29.30 -5.86 0.53
N ARG A 116 -28.50 -4.95 -0.03
CA ARG A 116 -28.98 -3.83 -0.86
C ARG A 116 -28.89 -4.07 -2.37
N GLY A 117 -28.33 -5.19 -2.81
CA GLY A 117 -28.07 -5.45 -4.23
C GLY A 117 -27.02 -4.52 -4.85
N GLU A 118 -26.10 -4.01 -4.05
CA GLU A 118 -25.01 -3.13 -4.49
C GLU A 118 -23.87 -3.92 -5.15
N ASN A 119 -23.06 -3.24 -5.97
CA ASN A 119 -21.99 -3.87 -6.74
C ASN A 119 -20.82 -4.36 -5.83
N LEU A 120 -20.42 -5.64 -5.97
CA LEU A 120 -19.35 -6.28 -5.20
C LEU A 120 -17.97 -6.30 -5.89
N ALA A 121 -17.80 -5.74 -7.09
CA ALA A 121 -16.61 -5.94 -7.93
C ALA A 121 -15.26 -5.74 -7.22
N ASN A 122 -15.14 -4.74 -6.34
CA ASN A 122 -13.90 -4.47 -5.59
C ASN A 122 -13.72 -5.35 -4.34
N LEU A 123 -14.79 -5.99 -3.88
CA LEU A 123 -14.78 -6.90 -2.75
C LEU A 123 -14.61 -8.36 -3.19
N GLU A 124 -14.90 -8.69 -4.45
CA GLU A 124 -14.82 -10.06 -5.00
C GLU A 124 -13.54 -10.81 -4.64
N GLN A 125 -12.40 -10.12 -4.64
CA GLN A 125 -11.10 -10.67 -4.23
C GLN A 125 -11.05 -11.17 -2.77
N PHE A 126 -11.96 -10.71 -1.91
CA PHE A 126 -12.11 -11.07 -0.50
C PHE A 126 -13.29 -12.04 -0.24
N ARG A 127 -13.94 -12.58 -1.28
CA ARG A 127 -15.07 -13.52 -1.13
C ARG A 127 -14.74 -14.70 -0.20
N HIS A 128 -13.51 -15.18 -0.27
CA HIS A 128 -13.00 -16.27 0.58
C HIS A 128 -12.98 -15.96 2.09
N MET A 129 -13.19 -14.70 2.50
CA MET A 129 -13.25 -14.28 3.91
C MET A 129 -14.68 -14.33 4.49
N VAL A 130 -15.69 -14.44 3.62
CA VAL A 130 -17.11 -14.37 4.01
C VAL A 130 -17.89 -15.65 3.73
N GLU A 131 -17.35 -16.55 2.90
CA GLU A 131 -17.80 -17.94 2.75
C GLU A 131 -17.24 -18.83 3.87
#